data_AF-T0MDL4-F1
#
_entry.id   AF-T0MDL4-F1
#
_cell.length_a   1.000
_cell.length_b   1.000
_cell.length_c   1.000
_cell.angle_alpha   90.00
_cell.angle_beta   90.00
_cell.angle_gamma   90.00
#
_symmetry.space_group_name_H-M   'P 1'
#
loop_
_entity.id
_entity.type
_entity.pdbx_description
1 polymer ?
#
loop_
_entity_poly.entity_id
_entity_poly.type
_entity_poly.pdbx_seq_one_letter_code
_entity_poly.pdbx_strand_id
1 'polypeptide(L)'
;MEFIHKGVLDICRFSLSHDKNYKHLKIIYSSYLVPGEGEQKIMNFIRKYHIVNPKDTHTMYSPDGDIIFLGVGLYDVNLYIMREDTYNNQNKKIYAKYVLKLAILVKNAENQNF
;
A
#
# COMPACT_ATOMS: atom_id res chain seq x y z
N MET A 1 -2.52 23.51 0.57
CA MET A 1 -2.30 22.31 -0.29
C MET A 1 -1.27 22.52 -1.37
N GLU A 2 -1.26 23.66 -2.07
CA GLU A 2 -0.28 23.92 -3.15
C GLU A 2 1.19 23.92 -2.69
N PHE A 3 1.48 24.49 -1.51
CA PHE A 3 2.83 24.46 -0.92
C PHE A 3 3.33 23.03 -0.68
N ILE A 4 2.50 22.19 -0.04
CA ILE A 4 2.82 20.78 0.23
C ILE A 4 3.02 20.03 -1.10
N HIS A 5 2.15 20.28 -2.08
CA HIS A 5 2.26 19.67 -3.39
C HIS A 5 3.59 19.97 -4.08
N LYS A 6 4.03 21.23 -4.06
CA LYS A 6 5.36 21.63 -4.58
C LYS A 6 6.47 20.93 -3.81
N GLY A 7 6.42 20.96 -2.47
CA GLY A 7 7.42 20.31 -1.62
C GLY A 7 7.58 18.81 -1.87
N VAL A 8 6.47 18.07 -2.02
CA VAL A 8 6.52 16.62 -2.33
C VAL A 8 7.13 16.38 -3.70
N LEU A 9 6.74 17.16 -4.72
CA LEU A 9 7.31 17.04 -6.06
C LEU A 9 8.82 17.30 -6.07
N ASP A 10 9.27 18.31 -5.32
CA ASP A 10 10.68 18.67 -5.24
C ASP A 10 11.50 17.57 -4.54
N ILE A 11 10.95 16.97 -3.46
CA ILE A 11 11.57 15.79 -2.83
C ILE A 11 11.68 14.63 -3.81
N CYS A 12 10.59 14.28 -4.52
CA CYS A 12 10.62 13.18 -5.49
C CYS A 12 11.65 13.42 -6.59
N ARG A 13 11.72 14.65 -7.13
CA ARG A 13 12.71 15.03 -8.16
C ARG A 13 14.13 14.91 -7.62
N PHE A 14 14.37 15.43 -6.42
CA PHE A 14 15.68 15.38 -5.78
C PHE A 14 16.13 13.93 -5.54
N SER A 15 15.25 13.07 -5.01
CA SER A 15 15.55 11.64 -4.79
C SER A 15 15.87 10.91 -6.08
N LEU A 16 15.12 11.15 -7.16
CA LEU A 16 15.37 10.53 -8.48
C LEU A 16 16.70 10.95 -9.10
N SER A 17 17.14 12.19 -8.89
CA SER A 17 18.39 12.68 -9.49
C SER A 17 19.63 12.31 -8.68
N HIS A 18 19.53 12.20 -7.36
CA HIS A 18 20.69 12.04 -6.47
C HIS A 18 20.90 10.60 -5.95
N ASP A 19 19.82 9.83 -5.74
CA ASP A 19 19.92 8.51 -5.13
C ASP A 19 19.74 7.39 -6.18
N LYS A 20 20.79 6.58 -6.32
CA LYS A 20 20.84 5.46 -7.27
C LYS A 20 19.78 4.39 -6.96
N ASN A 21 19.33 4.28 -5.70
CA ASN A 21 18.33 3.31 -5.29
C ASN A 21 16.96 3.55 -5.97
N TYR A 22 16.69 4.77 -6.43
CA TYR A 22 15.42 5.11 -7.09
C TYR A 22 15.44 4.89 -8.61
N LYS A 23 16.59 4.60 -9.21
CA LYS A 23 16.72 4.48 -10.68
C LYS A 23 15.85 3.38 -11.30
N HIS A 24 15.59 2.31 -10.54
CA HIS A 24 14.78 1.18 -10.99
C HIS A 24 13.34 1.24 -10.48
N LEU A 25 12.97 2.29 -9.74
CA LEU A 25 11.64 2.45 -9.16
C LEU A 25 10.76 3.32 -10.05
N LYS A 26 9.52 2.88 -10.24
CA LYS A 26 8.46 3.72 -10.80
C LYS A 26 7.75 4.46 -9.68
N ILE A 27 8.02 5.76 -9.55
CA ILE A 27 7.36 6.62 -8.56
C ILE A 27 6.07 7.18 -9.17
N ILE A 28 4.94 6.98 -8.49
CA ILE A 28 3.64 7.52 -8.88
C ILE A 28 3.15 8.45 -7.77
N TYR A 29 2.86 9.69 -8.12
CA TYR A 29 2.33 10.67 -7.19
C TYR A 29 0.92 11.11 -7.63
N SER A 30 -0.07 10.89 -6.76
CA SER A 30 -1.45 11.32 -6.96
C SER A 30 -1.76 12.49 -6.02
N SER A 31 -1.81 13.70 -6.57
CA SER A 31 -2.01 14.92 -5.79
C SER A 31 -3.47 15.17 -5.38
N TYR A 32 -3.66 16.26 -4.62
CA TYR A 32 -4.99 16.77 -4.23
C TYR A 32 -5.83 17.28 -5.42
N LEU A 33 -5.23 17.48 -6.60
CA LEU A 33 -5.94 17.91 -7.81
C LEU A 33 -6.75 16.76 -8.43
N VAL A 34 -6.40 15.52 -8.11
CA VAL A 34 -7.15 14.34 -8.54
C VAL A 34 -8.29 14.12 -7.54
N PRO A 35 -9.55 13.95 -7.96
CA PRO A 35 -10.66 13.70 -7.04
C PRO A 35 -10.55 12.33 -6.36
N GLY A 36 -11.14 12.22 -5.17
CA GLY A 36 -11.20 10.98 -4.38
C GLY A 36 -10.18 10.92 -3.24
N GLU A 37 -10.51 10.12 -2.22
CA GLU A 37 -9.69 9.93 -1.02
C GLU A 37 -8.43 9.11 -1.33
N GLY A 38 -7.34 9.41 -0.61
CA GLY A 38 -6.04 8.76 -0.83
C GLY A 38 -6.09 7.25 -0.67
N GLU A 39 -6.78 6.77 0.37
CA GLU A 39 -6.91 5.34 0.66
C GLU A 39 -7.64 4.60 -0.46
N GLN A 40 -8.79 5.14 -0.91
CA GLN A 40 -9.56 4.56 -2.00
C GLN A 40 -8.81 4.56 -3.33
N LYS A 41 -7.99 5.59 -3.60
CA LYS A 41 -7.12 5.62 -4.78
C LYS A 41 -6.08 4.51 -4.74
N ILE A 42 -5.43 4.29 -3.60
CA ILE A 42 -4.43 3.22 -3.43
C ILE A 42 -5.09 1.85 -3.58
N MET A 43 -6.25 1.64 -2.95
CA MET A 43 -7.00 0.39 -3.06
C MET A 43 -7.41 0.10 -4.52
N ASN A 44 -7.88 1.12 -5.25
CA ASN A 44 -8.19 0.99 -6.67
C ASN A 44 -6.95 0.69 -7.52
N PHE A 45 -5.80 1.28 -7.19
CA PHE A 45 -4.55 1.00 -7.88
C PHE A 45 -4.11 -0.45 -7.68
N ILE A 46 -4.13 -0.95 -6.43
CA ILE A 46 -3.78 -2.33 -6.10
C ILE A 46 -4.70 -3.31 -6.85
N ARG A 47 -6.03 -3.10 -6.83
CA ARG A 47 -6.98 -3.96 -7.55
C ARG A 47 -6.66 -4.07 -9.04
N LYS A 48 -6.41 -2.94 -9.71
CA LYS A 48 -6.09 -2.91 -11.13
C LYS A 48 -4.77 -3.62 -11.44
N TYR A 49 -3.77 -3.44 -10.59
CA TYR A 49 -2.45 -4.03 -10.80
C TYR A 49 -2.42 -5.52 -10.50
N HIS A 50 -3.15 -5.96 -9.47
CA HIS A 50 -3.26 -7.37 -9.10
C HIS A 50 -3.92 -8.22 -10.20
N ILE A 51 -4.87 -7.67 -10.96
CA ILE A 51 -5.44 -8.34 -12.14
C ILE A 51 -4.35 -8.65 -13.18
N VAL A 52 -3.38 -7.75 -13.33
CA VAL A 52 -2.27 -7.91 -14.29
C VAL A 52 -1.21 -8.85 -13.73
N ASN A 53 -0.82 -8.66 -12.47
CA ASN A 53 0.20 -9.44 -11.79
C ASN A 53 -0.30 -9.94 -10.42
N PRO A 54 -0.99 -11.10 -10.36
CA PRO A 54 -1.61 -11.58 -9.12
C PRO A 54 -0.59 -12.06 -8.07
N LYS A 55 0.63 -12.38 -8.49
CA LYS A 55 1.69 -12.87 -7.61
C LYS A 55 2.49 -11.76 -6.93
N ASP A 56 2.28 -10.51 -7.32
CA ASP A 56 3.01 -9.39 -6.77
C ASP A 56 2.61 -9.16 -5.30
N THR A 57 3.61 -8.75 -4.52
CA THR A 57 3.43 -8.42 -3.10
C THR A 57 3.28 -6.91 -2.96
N HIS A 58 2.25 -6.49 -2.23
CA HIS A 58 1.96 -5.11 -1.95
C HIS A 58 2.26 -4.78 -0.49
N THR A 59 2.88 -3.63 -0.23
CA THR A 59 3.06 -3.12 1.13
C THR A 59 2.46 -1.73 1.22
N MET A 60 1.58 -1.52 2.19
CA MET A 60 0.95 -0.23 2.45
C MET A 60 1.38 0.27 3.83
N TYR A 61 1.80 1.54 3.90
CA TYR A 61 2.08 2.19 5.17
C TYR A 61 0.90 3.06 5.58
N SER A 62 0.47 2.96 6.84
CA SER A 62 -0.41 3.94 7.46
C SER A 62 -0.40 3.87 8.99
N PRO A 63 -0.46 5.01 9.69
CA PRO A 63 -0.69 5.03 11.13
C PRO A 63 -2.12 4.58 11.50
N ASP A 64 -3.09 4.72 10.59
CA ASP A 64 -4.50 4.51 10.87
C ASP A 64 -4.92 3.03 10.83
N GLY A 65 -5.97 2.70 11.59
CA GLY A 65 -6.50 1.33 11.67
C GLY A 65 -7.35 0.93 10.46
N ASP A 66 -7.89 1.91 9.72
CA ASP A 66 -8.88 1.68 8.66
C ASP A 66 -8.32 0.87 7.49
N ILE A 67 -7.02 0.99 7.23
CA ILE A 67 -6.32 0.23 6.19
C ILE A 67 -6.28 -1.27 6.46
N ILE A 68 -6.45 -1.71 7.72
CA ILE A 68 -6.62 -3.13 8.03
C ILE A 68 -7.94 -3.63 7.43
N PHE A 69 -9.04 -2.91 7.67
CA PHE A 69 -10.35 -3.30 7.14
C PHE A 69 -10.43 -3.15 5.61
N LEU A 70 -9.82 -2.11 5.05
CA LEU A 70 -9.72 -1.96 3.60
C LEU A 70 -8.89 -3.07 2.96
N GLY A 71 -7.79 -3.49 3.61
CA GLY A 71 -6.99 -4.63 3.20
C GLY A 71 -7.80 -5.94 3.20
N VAL A 72 -8.72 -6.10 4.14
CA VAL A 72 -9.65 -7.24 4.16
C VAL A 72 -10.59 -7.29 2.96
N GLY A 73 -10.95 -6.13 2.40
CA GLY A 73 -11.73 -6.06 1.17
C GLY A 73 -10.95 -6.42 -0.11
N LEU A 74 -9.62 -6.61 -0.04
CA LEU A 74 -8.78 -7.01 -1.17
C LEU A 74 -8.58 -8.53 -1.18
N TYR A 75 -9.57 -9.25 -1.72
CA TYR A 75 -9.54 -10.71 -1.86
C TYR A 75 -8.32 -11.20 -2.67
N ASP A 76 -7.64 -12.25 -2.19
CA ASP A 76 -6.49 -12.93 -2.82
C ASP A 76 -5.26 -12.06 -3.12
N VAL A 77 -5.16 -10.89 -2.47
CA VAL A 77 -4.01 -9.98 -2.61
C VAL A 77 -2.96 -10.26 -1.52
N ASN A 78 -1.71 -10.44 -1.91
CA ASN A 78 -0.58 -10.48 -0.97
C ASN A 78 -0.29 -9.06 -0.44
N LEU A 79 -0.93 -8.68 0.67
CA LEU A 79 -0.80 -7.33 1.25
C LEU A 79 -0.11 -7.35 2.63
N TYR A 80 0.87 -6.48 2.80
CA TYR A 80 1.55 -6.20 4.07
C TYR A 80 1.16 -4.79 4.54
N ILE A 81 0.89 -4.64 5.84
CA ILE A 81 0.56 -3.34 6.43
C ILE A 81 1.69 -2.93 7.37
N MET A 82 2.33 -1.80 7.05
CA MET A 82 3.40 -1.21 7.84
C MET A 82 2.83 -0.08 8.70
N ARG A 83 3.07 -0.16 10.01
CA ARG A 83 2.60 0.82 11.01
C ARG A 83 3.72 1.11 11.99
N GLU A 84 3.67 2.27 12.63
CA GLU A 84 4.58 2.59 13.72
C GLU A 84 4.16 1.89 15.02
N ASP A 85 5.15 1.44 15.80
CA ASP A 85 4.90 0.87 17.13
C ASP A 85 4.71 2.01 18.14
N THR A 86 3.47 2.40 18.39
CA THR A 86 3.12 3.49 19.32
C THR A 86 3.21 3.09 20.79
N TYR A 87 3.36 1.80 21.09
CA TYR A 87 3.40 1.29 22.47
C TYR A 87 4.83 1.20 23.04
N ASN A 88 5.86 1.23 22.19
CA ASN A 88 7.24 1.04 22.60
C ASN A 88 8.09 2.31 22.46
N ASN A 89 7.87 3.28 23.36
CA ASN A 89 8.54 4.58 23.36
C ASN A 89 10.07 4.54 23.48
N GLN A 90 10.66 3.39 23.85
CA GLN A 90 12.11 3.24 24.02
C GLN A 90 12.83 2.81 22.73
N ASN A 91 12.10 2.33 21.72
CA ASN A 91 12.65 1.93 20.42
C ASN A 91 11.79 2.51 19.29
N LYS A 92 12.08 3.75 18.86
CA LYS A 92 11.57 4.39 17.63
C LYS A 92 12.05 3.70 16.33
N LYS A 93 12.16 2.38 16.33
CA LYS A 93 12.38 1.61 15.11
C LYS A 93 10.99 1.34 14.52
N ILE A 94 10.80 1.76 13.27
CA ILE A 94 9.58 1.43 12.52
C ILE A 94 9.65 -0.06 12.20
N TYR A 95 9.08 -0.90 13.06
CA TYR A 95 8.94 -2.32 12.78
C TYR A 95 7.69 -2.53 11.93
N ALA A 96 7.82 -3.12 10.74
CA ALA A 96 6.66 -3.64 10.02
C ALA A 96 6.08 -4.81 10.85
N LYS A 97 5.07 -4.54 11.68
CA LYS A 97 4.65 -5.47 12.74
C LYS A 97 3.41 -6.31 12.42
N TYR A 98 2.82 -6.23 11.24
CA TYR A 98 1.65 -7.05 10.90
C TYR A 98 1.75 -7.62 9.49
N VAL A 99 2.12 -8.91 9.41
CA VAL A 99 2.01 -9.73 8.20
C VAL A 99 0.63 -10.38 8.21
N LEU A 100 -0.37 -9.68 7.69
CA LEU A 100 -1.66 -10.31 7.38
C LEU A 100 -1.56 -10.89 5.97
N LYS A 101 -1.07 -12.13 5.86
CA LYS A 101 -1.37 -12.92 4.66
C LYS A 101 -2.85 -13.29 4.73
N LEU A 102 -3.70 -12.40 4.22
CA LEU A 102 -5.13 -12.63 4.20
C LEU A 102 -5.48 -13.54 3.03
N ALA A 103 -5.21 -14.84 3.19
CA ALA A 103 -5.78 -15.84 2.33
C ALA A 103 -7.24 -16.06 2.73
N ILE A 104 -8.17 -15.27 2.17
CA ILE A 104 -9.57 -15.69 2.18
C ILE A 104 -9.67 -16.84 1.17
N LEU A 105 -9.46 -18.06 1.66
CA LEU A 105 -9.78 -19.29 0.96
C LEU A 105 -11.31 -19.36 0.84
N VAL A 106 -11.88 -18.71 -0.16
CA VAL A 106 -13.19 -19.13 -0.68
C VAL A 106 -12.90 -20.44 -1.40
N LYS A 107 -12.92 -21.56 -0.67
CA LYS A 107 -13.19 -22.84 -1.31
C LYS A 107 -14.55 -22.67 -1.96
N ASN A 108 -14.58 -22.59 -3.28
CA ASN A 108 -15.81 -22.77 -4.02
C ASN A 108 -16.42 -24.08 -3.53
N ALA A 109 -17.54 -23.98 -2.81
CA ALA A 109 -18.41 -25.09 -2.47
C ALA A 109 -19.23 -25.50 -3.71
N GLU A 110 -18.56 -25.63 -4.85
CA GLU A 110 -19.12 -26.06 -6.13
C GLU A 110 -18.15 -27.06 -6.73
N ASN A 111 -18.20 -28.29 -6.21
CA ASN A 111 -17.92 -29.57 -6.87
C ASN A 111 -17.83 -30.69 -5.82
N GLN A 112 -18.96 -30.98 -5.18
CA GLN A 112 -19.26 -32.32 -4.69
C GLN A 112 -20.43 -32.83 -5.53
N ASN A 113 -20.09 -33.44 -6.67
CA ASN A 113 -20.87 -34.46 -7.39
C ASN A 113 -20.03 -34.95 -8.59
N PHE A 114 -19.11 -35.88 -8.31
CA PHE A 114 -18.71 -37.00 -9.16
C PHE A 114 -18.25 -38.14 -8.25
#